data_AF-A0A026WCB4-F1
#
_entry.id   AF-A0A026WCB4-F1
#
_cell.length_a   1.000
_cell.length_b   1.000
_cell.length_c   1.000
_cell.angle_alpha   90.00
_cell.angle_beta   90.00
_cell.angle_gamma   90.00
#
_symmetry.space_group_name_H-M   'P 1'
#
loop_
_entity.id
_entity.type
_entity.pdbx_description
1 polymer ?
#
loop_
_entity_poly.entity_id
_entity_poly.type
_entity_poly.pdbx_seq_one_letter_code
_entity_poly.pdbx_strand_id
1 'polypeptide(L)'
;MDSCDDLFAISDEEMSSPVQTVHVQSNPVEEHLLKQFADVQNRIDSATNEIVDMKATTARILNALQWRALYGEDPSSDSDSDLYTVEGEPITRKQKSHGISDAEKNLEIVSQWQCVLQDKWIIGVELQNRSRW
;
A
#
# COMPACT_ATOMS: atom_id res chain seq x y z
N MET A 1 -16.78 27.14 -80.75
CA MET A 1 -16.37 25.80 -80.31
C MET A 1 -14.91 25.88 -79.93
N ASP A 2 -14.48 25.69 -78.70
CA ASP A 2 -15.09 25.71 -77.37
C ASP A 2 -13.84 25.79 -76.46
N SER A 3 -13.69 26.91 -75.76
CA SER A 3 -13.73 26.96 -74.30
C SER A 3 -12.50 26.30 -73.65
N CYS A 4 -11.46 27.12 -73.41
CA CYS A 4 -10.41 26.81 -72.45
C CYS A 4 -11.01 26.84 -71.04
N ASP A 5 -11.20 25.67 -70.44
CA ASP A 5 -11.54 25.53 -69.03
C ASP A 5 -10.35 25.95 -68.16
N ASP A 6 -10.32 27.24 -67.82
CA ASP A 6 -9.46 27.83 -66.80
C ASP A 6 -9.97 27.43 -65.40
N LEU A 7 -9.71 26.18 -65.03
CA LEU A 7 -10.20 25.52 -63.81
C LEU A 7 -9.49 25.99 -62.51
N PHE A 8 -8.64 27.02 -62.59
CA PHE A 8 -7.84 27.49 -61.45
C PHE A 8 -8.01 28.99 -61.12
N ALA A 9 -9.00 29.66 -61.71
CA ALA A 9 -9.36 31.03 -61.34
C ALA A 9 -10.19 31.03 -60.03
N ILE A 10 -9.54 30.74 -58.90
CA ILE A 10 -10.10 31.02 -57.57
C ILE A 10 -9.95 32.53 -57.33
N SER A 11 -11.07 33.23 -57.50
CA SER A 11 -11.22 34.67 -57.28
C SER A 11 -11.09 35.00 -55.80
N ASP A 12 -10.11 35.84 -55.45
CA ASP A 12 -10.07 36.56 -54.18
C ASP A 12 -11.17 37.64 -54.20
N GLU A 13 -12.32 37.37 -53.59
CA GLU A 13 -13.19 38.44 -53.09
C GLU A 13 -13.81 38.08 -51.74
N GLU A 14 -13.40 38.86 -50.76
CA GLU A 14 -13.68 38.81 -49.33
C GLU A 14 -14.98 39.56 -49.00
N MET A 15 -15.92 38.98 -48.23
CA MET A 15 -16.54 39.62 -47.06
C MET A 15 -17.76 38.88 -46.52
N SER A 16 -17.80 38.81 -45.18
CA SER A 16 -18.96 38.82 -44.27
C SER A 16 -18.96 37.65 -43.29
N SER A 17 -18.34 37.90 -42.13
CA SER A 17 -18.55 37.13 -40.91
C SER A 17 -20.05 37.03 -40.59
N PRO A 18 -20.48 35.90 -40.06
CA PRO A 18 -21.12 35.94 -38.76
C PRO A 18 -20.24 35.19 -37.77
N VAL A 19 -20.21 35.72 -36.55
CA VAL A 19 -19.69 35.09 -35.33
C VAL A 19 -20.42 33.75 -35.15
N GLN A 20 -19.98 32.70 -35.84
CA GLN A 20 -20.30 31.34 -35.49
C GLN A 20 -19.30 30.97 -34.41
N THR A 21 -19.79 30.96 -33.18
CA THR A 21 -19.25 30.15 -32.09
C THR A 21 -18.67 28.89 -32.69
N VAL A 22 -17.34 28.78 -32.63
CA VAL A 22 -16.58 27.62 -33.05
C VAL A 22 -17.11 26.44 -32.25
N HIS A 23 -18.13 25.76 -32.77
CA HIS A 23 -18.43 24.40 -32.37
C HIS A 23 -17.27 23.61 -32.97
N VAL A 24 -16.17 23.54 -32.21
CA VAL A 24 -15.09 22.62 -32.48
C VAL A 24 -15.77 21.25 -32.43
N GLN A 25 -16.14 20.72 -33.60
CA GLN A 25 -16.48 19.32 -33.75
C GLN A 25 -15.20 18.56 -33.42
N SER A 26 -15.00 18.31 -32.13
CA SER A 26 -13.84 17.61 -31.63
C SER A 26 -13.89 16.22 -32.23
N ASN A 27 -12.81 15.81 -32.89
CA ASN A 27 -12.74 14.53 -33.53
C ASN A 27 -12.92 13.45 -32.44
N PRO A 28 -13.90 12.52 -32.56
CA PRO A 28 -14.14 11.52 -31.53
C PRO A 28 -12.92 10.63 -31.28
N VAL A 29 -12.05 10.45 -32.28
CA VAL A 29 -10.77 9.75 -32.12
C VAL A 29 -9.81 10.56 -31.26
N GLU A 30 -9.75 11.87 -31.46
CA GLU A 30 -8.90 12.78 -30.68
C GLU A 30 -9.33 12.82 -29.21
N GLU A 31 -10.63 12.93 -28.94
CA GLU A 31 -11.17 12.89 -27.59
C GLU A 31 -10.86 11.55 -26.88
N HIS A 32 -11.01 10.43 -27.60
CA HIS A 32 -10.67 9.11 -27.08
C HIS A 32 -9.18 9.01 -26.75
N LEU A 33 -8.29 9.51 -27.62
CA LEU A 33 -6.84 9.50 -27.38
C LEU A 33 -6.46 10.39 -26.20
N LEU A 34 -7.03 11.58 -26.07
CA LEU A 34 -6.85 12.47 -24.92
C LEU A 34 -7.28 11.80 -23.61
N LYS A 35 -8.41 11.10 -23.65
CA LYS A 35 -8.90 10.34 -22.49
C LYS A 35 -7.97 9.20 -22.10
N GLN A 36 -7.48 8.43 -23.08
CA GLN A 36 -6.51 7.36 -22.81
C GLN A 36 -5.19 7.91 -22.28
N PHE A 37 -4.73 9.03 -22.83
CA PHE A 37 -3.54 9.70 -22.35
C PHE A 37 -3.69 10.15 -20.89
N ALA A 38 -4.81 10.79 -20.55
CA ALA A 38 -5.11 11.21 -19.19
C ALA A 38 -5.20 10.02 -18.21
N ASP A 39 -5.83 8.91 -18.62
CA ASP A 39 -5.88 7.69 -17.81
C ASP A 39 -4.48 7.13 -17.52
N VAL A 40 -3.65 7.00 -18.55
CA VAL A 40 -2.27 6.52 -18.39
C VAL A 40 -1.46 7.46 -17.50
N GLN A 41 -1.59 8.78 -17.69
CA GLN A 41 -0.92 9.77 -16.86
C GLN A 41 -1.33 9.64 -15.38
N ASN A 42 -2.63 9.56 -15.10
CA ASN A 42 -3.13 9.38 -13.73
C ASN A 42 -2.61 8.08 -13.09
N ARG A 43 -2.52 7.00 -13.86
CA ARG A 43 -1.97 5.72 -13.37
C ARG A 43 -0.48 5.82 -13.06
N ILE A 44 0.28 6.54 -13.89
CA ILE A 44 1.70 6.81 -13.63
C ILE A 44 1.85 7.63 -12.34
N ASP A 45 1.05 8.68 -12.17
CA ASP A 45 1.11 9.54 -11.00
C ASP A 45 0.75 8.77 -9.72
N SER A 46 -0.30 7.94 -9.76
CA SER A 46 -0.68 7.06 -8.63
C SER A 46 0.44 6.10 -8.26
N ALA A 47 0.98 5.37 -9.24
CA ALA A 47 2.06 4.41 -9.01
C ALA A 47 3.32 5.10 -8.46
N THR A 48 3.60 6.33 -8.92
CA THR A 48 4.74 7.13 -8.45
C THR A 48 4.56 7.49 -6.96
N ASN A 49 3.37 7.91 -6.56
CA ASN A 49 3.06 8.22 -5.16
C ASN A 49 3.16 6.98 -4.27
N GLU A 50 2.62 5.84 -4.71
CA GLU A 50 2.72 4.56 -3.99
C GLU A 50 4.18 4.13 -3.79
N ILE A 51 5.04 4.34 -4.79
CA ILE A 51 6.49 4.08 -4.68
C ILE A 51 7.13 4.99 -3.62
N VAL A 52 6.74 6.27 -3.56
CA VAL A 52 7.26 7.21 -2.56
C VAL A 52 6.87 6.77 -1.15
N ASP A 53 5.60 6.40 -0.94
CA ASP A 53 5.11 5.92 0.36
C ASP A 53 5.77 4.61 0.79
N MET A 54 5.96 3.69 -0.14
CA MET A 54 6.66 2.43 0.11
C MET A 54 8.13 2.64 0.48
N LYS A 55 8.80 3.59 -0.17
CA LYS A 55 10.18 3.98 0.20
C LYS A 55 10.22 4.59 1.59
N ALA A 56 9.28 5.47 1.92
CA ALA A 56 9.22 6.12 3.22
C ALA A 56 8.98 5.11 4.36
N THR A 57 8.04 4.18 4.17
CA THR A 57 7.75 3.11 5.14
C THR A 57 8.93 2.16 5.30
N THR A 58 9.54 1.73 4.19
CA THR A 58 10.74 0.87 4.21
C THR A 58 11.89 1.55 4.97
N ALA A 59 12.13 2.85 4.74
CA ALA A 59 13.15 3.60 5.43
C ALA A 59 12.90 3.68 6.95
N ARG A 60 11.64 3.87 7.38
CA ARG A 60 11.28 3.88 8.81
C ARG A 60 11.51 2.51 9.46
N ILE A 61 11.08 1.43 8.80
CA ILE A 61 11.28 0.06 9.29
C ILE A 61 12.78 -0.23 9.42
N LEU A 62 13.55 0.10 8.39
CA LEU A 62 15.00 -0.12 8.40
C LEU A 62 15.68 0.67 9.52
N ASN A 63 15.26 1.92 9.75
CA ASN A 63 15.76 2.73 10.85
C ASN A 63 15.43 2.11 12.22
N ALA A 64 14.18 1.67 12.42
CA ALA A 64 13.75 1.02 13.66
C ALA A 64 14.53 -0.29 13.93
N LEU A 65 14.73 -1.10 12.89
CA LEU A 65 15.53 -2.32 12.99
C LEU A 65 17.01 -2.02 13.29
N GLN A 66 17.58 -1.00 12.67
CA GLN A 66 18.95 -0.56 12.94
C GLN A 66 19.09 -0.09 14.39
N TRP A 67 18.16 0.72 14.90
CA TRP A 67 18.14 1.14 16.30
C TRP A 67 18.06 -0.05 17.24
N ARG A 68 17.14 -1.00 16.99
CA ARG A 68 17.01 -2.21 17.81
C ARG A 68 18.26 -3.09 17.78
N ALA A 69 18.94 -3.19 16.63
CA ALA A 69 20.17 -3.95 16.50
C ALA A 69 21.35 -3.32 17.27
N LEU A 70 21.43 -1.99 17.29
CA LEU A 70 22.52 -1.27 17.95
C LEU A 70 22.34 -1.13 19.47
N TYR A 71 21.11 -0.90 19.92
CA TYR A 71 20.83 -0.50 21.30
C TYR A 71 20.00 -1.53 22.08
N GLY A 72 19.54 -2.60 21.44
CA GLY A 72 18.62 -3.56 22.04
C GLY A 72 17.18 -3.03 22.12
N GLU A 73 16.31 -3.80 22.75
CA GLU A 73 14.92 -3.40 23.02
C GLU A 73 14.88 -2.58 24.31
N ASP A 74 14.33 -1.36 24.27
CA ASP A 74 14.36 -0.42 25.39
C ASP A 74 13.65 -1.05 26.63
N PRO A 75 14.34 -1.23 27.76
CA PRO A 75 13.76 -1.85 28.95
C PRO A 75 12.88 -0.88 29.78
N SER A 76 12.60 0.34 29.31
CA SER A 76 11.85 1.33 30.09
C SER A 76 10.35 1.35 29.76
N SER A 77 9.57 0.51 30.43
CA SER A 77 8.21 0.87 30.86
C SER A 77 7.70 -0.07 31.94
N ASP A 78 8.12 0.19 33.18
CA ASP A 78 7.28 -0.07 34.35
C ASP A 78 6.08 0.89 34.26
N SER A 79 5.01 0.50 33.55
CA SER A 79 3.69 1.05 33.76
C SER A 79 2.65 0.02 33.37
N ASP A 80 1.73 -0.20 34.29
CA ASP A 80 0.75 -1.27 34.28
C ASP A 80 -0.24 -1.12 33.10
N SER A 81 -0.64 -2.26 32.53
CA SER A 81 -1.89 -2.51 31.77
C SER A 81 -2.03 -2.41 30.24
N ASP A 82 -0.97 -2.35 29.42
CA ASP A 82 -1.17 -2.58 27.97
C ASP A 82 -0.98 -4.07 27.60
N LEU A 83 -2.09 -4.74 27.27
CA LEU A 83 -2.13 -6.12 26.77
C LEU A 83 -1.73 -6.21 25.28
N TYR A 84 -1.65 -5.07 24.59
CA TYR A 84 -1.35 -4.95 23.17
C TYR A 84 -0.40 -3.78 22.90
N THR A 85 0.44 -3.89 21.88
CA THR A 85 1.32 -2.82 21.38
C THR A 85 0.49 -1.74 20.66
N VAL A 86 1.11 -0.60 20.36
CA VAL A 86 0.46 0.50 19.62
C VAL A 86 0.09 0.11 18.17
N GLU A 87 0.66 -0.98 17.66
CA GLU A 87 0.33 -1.63 16.40
C GLU A 87 -0.75 -2.74 16.53
N GLY A 88 -1.26 -2.99 17.74
CA GLY A 88 -2.32 -3.97 17.99
C GLY A 88 -1.84 -5.41 18.17
N GLU A 89 -0.55 -5.65 18.38
CA GLU A 89 -0.01 -6.99 18.63
C GLU A 89 -0.04 -7.34 20.12
N PRO A 90 -0.45 -8.55 20.52
CA PRO A 90 -0.51 -8.93 21.93
C PRO A 90 0.89 -8.94 22.56
N ILE A 91 1.08 -8.22 23.67
CA ILE A 91 2.33 -8.19 24.42
C ILE A 91 2.46 -9.50 25.19
N THR A 92 3.12 -10.50 24.59
CA THR A 92 3.40 -11.77 25.26
C THR A 92 4.45 -11.54 26.36
N ARG A 93 4.01 -11.18 27.57
CA ARG A 93 4.89 -11.13 28.73
C ARG A 93 5.37 -12.54 29.05
N LYS A 94 6.66 -12.83 28.88
CA LYS A 94 7.29 -13.95 29.57
C LYS A 94 7.26 -13.61 31.07
N GLN A 95 6.28 -14.18 31.76
CA GLN A 95 6.15 -14.08 33.21
C GLN A 95 7.46 -14.58 33.83
N LYS A 96 8.29 -13.66 34.33
CA LYS A 96 9.32 -14.02 35.30
C LYS A 96 8.58 -14.59 36.49
N SER A 97 8.73 -15.90 36.69
CA SER A 97 8.15 -16.63 37.81
C SER A 97 8.78 -16.13 39.11
N HIS A 98 8.22 -15.06 39.66
CA HIS A 98 8.35 -14.76 41.07
C HIS A 98 7.26 -15.51 41.81
N GLY A 99 7.69 -16.66 42.35
CA GLY A 99 7.13 -17.35 43.51
C GLY A 99 5.62 -17.29 43.69
N ILE A 100 4.89 -18.16 42.99
CA ILE A 100 3.66 -18.72 43.53
C ILE A 100 3.76 -20.22 43.31
N SER A 101 3.82 -20.92 44.45
CA SER A 101 3.76 -22.35 44.70
C SER A 101 3.80 -23.30 43.50
N ASP A 102 4.68 -24.29 43.65
CA ASP A 102 4.84 -25.58 42.96
C ASP A 102 3.52 -26.38 42.81
N ALA A 103 2.50 -25.78 42.20
CA ALA A 103 1.32 -26.47 41.73
C ALA A 103 1.75 -27.23 40.49
N GLU A 104 1.89 -28.54 40.67
CA GLU A 104 2.25 -29.56 39.69
C GLU A 104 1.71 -29.19 38.29
N LYS A 105 2.60 -28.66 37.45
CA LYS A 105 2.24 -28.27 36.08
C LYS A 105 2.07 -29.54 35.26
N ASN A 106 0.83 -30.03 35.20
CA ASN A 106 0.47 -31.24 34.45
C ASN A 106 0.70 -31.10 32.93
N LEU A 107 0.81 -29.88 32.41
CA LEU A 107 1.10 -29.62 31.01
C LEU A 107 2.29 -28.68 30.89
N GLU A 108 3.28 -29.09 30.10
CA GLU A 108 4.46 -28.29 29.76
C GLU A 108 4.44 -27.96 28.26
N ILE A 109 4.79 -26.73 27.90
CA ILE A 109 4.94 -26.34 26.50
C ILE A 109 6.27 -26.88 26.00
N VAL A 110 6.23 -27.78 25.01
CA VAL A 110 7.42 -28.37 24.39
C VAL A 110 7.93 -27.49 23.26
N SER A 111 7.01 -27.05 22.41
CA SER A 111 7.35 -26.24 21.25
C SER A 111 6.20 -25.30 20.91
N GLN A 112 6.57 -24.20 20.27
CA GLN A 112 5.62 -23.26 19.71
C GLN A 112 6.11 -22.87 18.31
N TRP A 113 5.18 -22.82 17.38
CA TRP A 113 5.46 -22.35 16.03
C TRP A 113 4.37 -21.39 15.57
N GLN A 114 4.73 -20.53 14.63
CA GLN A 114 3.84 -19.54 14.05
C GLN A 114 4.00 -19.52 12.53
N CYS A 115 2.90 -19.38 11.80
CA CYS A 115 2.93 -19.17 10.36
C CYS A 115 1.79 -18.24 9.92
N VAL A 116 1.98 -17.62 8.76
CA VAL A 116 0.97 -16.79 8.09
C VAL A 116 0.47 -17.55 6.87
N LEU A 117 -0.84 -17.77 6.79
CA LEU A 117 -1.49 -18.44 5.67
C LEU A 117 -2.75 -17.67 5.29
N GLN A 118 -2.84 -17.21 4.03
CA GLN A 118 -3.97 -16.42 3.52
C GLN A 118 -4.31 -15.21 4.41
N ASP A 119 -3.30 -14.40 4.75
CA ASP A 119 -3.43 -13.22 5.63
C ASP A 119 -3.98 -13.52 7.04
N LYS A 120 -3.90 -14.79 7.47
CA LYS A 120 -4.27 -15.22 8.83
C LYS A 120 -3.05 -15.71 9.58
N TRP A 121 -2.96 -15.31 10.84
CA TRP A 121 -1.98 -15.81 11.78
C TRP A 121 -2.43 -17.15 12.36
N ILE A 122 -1.54 -18.14 12.29
CA ILE A 122 -1.74 -19.46 12.90
C ILE A 122 -0.64 -19.65 13.94
N ILE A 123 -1.04 -19.97 15.16
CA ILE A 123 -0.13 -20.27 16.28
C ILE A 123 -0.38 -21.72 16.69
N GLY A 124 0.65 -22.55 16.57
CA GLY A 124 0.65 -23.92 17.08
C GLY A 124 1.43 -24.00 18.38
N VAL A 125 0.84 -24.64 19.39
CA VAL A 125 1.49 -24.91 20.68
C VAL A 125 1.46 -26.41 20.93
N GLU A 126 2.62 -27.01 21.11
CA GLU A 126 2.77 -28.42 21.48
C GLU A 126 2.86 -28.54 23.00
N LEU A 127 1.97 -29.35 23.58
CA LEU A 127 1.87 -29.56 25.02
C LEU A 127 2.25 -31.00 25.36
N GLN A 128 3.14 -31.18 26.33
CA GLN A 128 3.46 -32.46 26.93
C GLN A 128 2.72 -32.62 28.25
N ASN A 129 1.97 -33.71 28.38
CA ASN A 129 1.38 -34.10 29.64
C ASN A 129 2.44 -34.74 30.55
N ARG A 130 2.62 -34.16 31.74
CA ARG A 130 3.52 -34.64 32.80
C ARG A 130 2.79 -35.22 34.02
N SER A 131 1.47 -35.32 33.99
CA SER A 131 0.71 -36.00 35.05
C SER A 131 1.23 -37.43 35.21
N ARG A 132 1.70 -37.74 36.42
CA ARG A 132 1.99 -39.12 36.84
C ARG A 132 0.67 -39.73 37.27
N TRP A 133 0.38 -40.93 36.80
CA TRP A 133 -0.77 -41.73 37.26
C TRP A 133 -0.50 -42.27 38.66
#